data_AF-A0AAD6U1C1-F1
#
_entry.id   AF-A0AAD6U1C1-F1
#
_cell.length_a   1.000
_cell.length_b   1.000
_cell.length_c   1.000
_cell.angle_alpha   90.00
_cell.angle_beta   90.00
_cell.angle_gamma   90.00
#
_symmetry.space_group_name_H-M   'P 1'
#
loop_
_entity.id
_entity.type
_entity.pdbx_description
1 polymer ?
#
loop_
_entity_poly.entity_id
_entity_poly.type
_entity_poly.pdbx_seq_one_letter_code
_entity_poly.pdbx_strand_id
1 'polypeptide(L)'
;AIIKKLASIQLRAAKLITGGMSSSPGDLLIAHADLLPVHLTVDKLLQKAALRYATLPPTHPLHASVANAGRRHVKKHPHALHFLMNAYRDVKQHLVEEIPVARRSLGWRPPIDVLVAPNKEEAKVRALAEPSRVQLFSDGSLIDGFVGAAGVLMVD
;
A
#
# COMPACT_ATOMS: atom_id res chain seq x y z
N ALA A 1 26.88 10.55 -2.14
CA ALA A 1 27.58 10.54 -0.83
C ALA A 1 26.71 9.96 0.30
N ILE A 2 25.46 10.43 0.48
CA ILE A 2 24.58 9.99 1.59
C ILE A 2 24.17 8.51 1.48
N ILE A 3 23.79 8.03 0.29
CA ILE A 3 23.41 6.62 0.07
C ILE A 3 24.53 5.67 0.49
N LYS A 4 25.80 5.98 0.20
CA LYS A 4 26.95 5.15 0.60
C LYS A 4 27.11 5.09 2.13
N LYS A 5 26.86 6.20 2.83
CA LYS A 5 26.88 6.23 4.31
C LYS A 5 25.76 5.38 4.89
N LEU A 6 24.54 5.52 4.35
CA LEU A 6 23.39 4.69 4.74
C LEU A 6 23.63 3.21 4.44
N ALA A 7 24.23 2.88 3.29
CA ALA A 7 24.59 1.51 2.95
C ALA A 7 25.60 0.91 3.93
N SER A 8 26.58 1.71 4.39
CA SER A 8 27.49 1.27 5.45
C SER A 8 26.78 0.99 6.77
N ILE A 9 25.75 1.77 7.12
CA ILE A 9 24.94 1.53 8.32
C ILE A 9 24.09 0.27 8.14
N GLN A 10 23.44 0.10 6.98
CA GLN A 10 22.66 -1.10 6.66
C GLN A 10 23.51 -2.35 6.71
N LEU A 11 24.75 -2.31 6.21
CA LEU A 11 25.67 -3.45 6.26
C LEU A 11 26.03 -3.84 7.71
N ARG A 12 26.16 -2.87 8.62
CA ARG A 12 26.38 -3.16 10.04
C ARG A 12 25.15 -3.82 10.66
N ALA A 13 23.95 -3.34 10.32
CA ALA A 13 22.70 -3.95 10.76
C ALA A 13 22.54 -5.38 10.21
N ALA A 14 22.83 -5.60 8.92
CA ALA A 14 22.78 -6.90 8.29
C ALA A 14 23.72 -7.90 8.99
N LYS A 15 24.97 -7.49 9.28
CA LYS A 15 25.92 -8.29 10.06
C LYS A 15 25.38 -8.69 11.43
N LEU A 16 24.73 -7.76 12.13
CA LEU A 16 24.14 -8.02 13.45
C LEU A 16 22.96 -9.01 13.36
N ILE A 17 22.05 -8.80 12.41
CA ILE A 17 20.85 -9.63 12.19
C ILE A 17 21.25 -11.07 11.85
N THR A 18 22.20 -11.24 10.93
CA THR A 18 22.59 -12.57 10.44
C THR A 18 23.69 -13.22 11.27
N GLY A 19 24.25 -12.53 12.28
CA GLY A 19 25.46 -12.97 12.99
C GLY A 19 26.69 -13.09 12.08
N GLY A 20 26.75 -12.33 10.99
CA GLY A 20 27.78 -12.45 9.96
C GLY A 20 29.14 -11.92 10.40
N MET A 21 30.22 -12.59 9.98
CA MET A 21 31.59 -12.17 10.28
C MET A 21 31.98 -10.89 9.54
N SER A 22 33.05 -10.23 9.98
CA SER A 22 33.57 -9.03 9.32
C SER A 22 34.00 -9.29 7.87
N SER A 23 34.50 -10.50 7.59
CA SER A 23 34.95 -11.00 6.28
C SER A 23 33.82 -11.50 5.36
N SER A 24 32.60 -11.68 5.87
CA SER A 24 31.49 -12.16 5.07
C SER A 24 31.12 -11.16 3.97
N PRO A 25 30.81 -11.61 2.74
CA PRO A 25 30.41 -10.74 1.64
C PRO A 25 29.18 -9.91 2.00
N GLY A 26 29.25 -8.59 1.86
CA GLY A 26 28.20 -7.69 2.34
C GLY A 26 26.86 -7.87 1.62
N ASP A 27 26.89 -8.07 0.31
CA ASP A 27 25.67 -8.28 -0.49
C ASP A 27 24.92 -9.55 -0.10
N LEU A 28 25.68 -10.60 0.27
CA LEU A 28 25.13 -11.87 0.75
C LEU A 28 24.45 -11.68 2.12
N LEU A 29 25.07 -10.93 3.03
CA LEU A 29 24.47 -10.64 4.34
C LEU A 29 23.19 -9.81 4.22
N ILE A 30 23.19 -8.82 3.32
CA ILE A 30 22.01 -8.00 3.06
C ILE A 30 20.85 -8.86 2.53
N ALA A 31 21.13 -9.76 1.59
CA ALA A 31 20.14 -10.70 1.07
C ALA A 31 19.63 -11.68 2.14
N HIS A 32 20.52 -12.25 2.96
CA HIS A 32 20.12 -13.16 4.05
C HIS A 32 19.35 -12.48 5.18
N ALA A 33 19.53 -11.17 5.37
CA ALA A 33 18.76 -10.38 6.32
C ALA A 33 17.39 -9.95 5.78
N ASP A 34 17.00 -10.38 4.56
CA ASP A 34 15.80 -9.92 3.84
C ASP A 34 15.73 -8.38 3.74
N LEU A 35 16.90 -7.74 3.59
CA LEU A 35 17.01 -6.30 3.47
C LEU A 35 17.19 -5.92 2.00
N LEU A 36 16.35 -5.00 1.53
CA LEU A 36 16.53 -4.39 0.22
C LEU A 36 17.74 -3.43 0.26
N PRO A 37 18.71 -3.52 -0.66
CA PRO A 37 19.83 -2.57 -0.73
C PRO A 37 19.36 -1.11 -0.63
N VAL A 38 20.09 -0.27 0.12
CA VAL A 38 19.65 1.11 0.43
C VAL A 38 19.19 1.90 -0.80
N HIS A 39 19.90 1.82 -1.92
CA HIS A 39 19.52 2.56 -3.12
C HIS A 39 18.13 2.15 -3.63
N LEU A 40 17.84 0.84 -3.69
CA LEU A 40 16.53 0.33 -4.05
C LEU A 40 15.46 0.66 -3.00
N THR A 41 15.82 0.71 -1.71
CA THR A 41 14.91 1.17 -0.66
C THR A 41 14.51 2.63 -0.85
N VAL A 42 15.47 3.49 -1.17
CA VAL A 42 15.21 4.90 -1.49
C VAL A 42 14.35 5.00 -2.74
N ASP A 43 14.67 4.27 -3.81
CA ASP A 43 13.90 4.28 -5.04
C ASP A 43 12.46 3.79 -4.82
N LYS A 44 12.25 2.73 -4.03
CA LYS A 44 10.93 2.25 -3.64
C LYS A 44 10.13 3.30 -2.88
N LEU A 45 10.77 4.05 -1.97
CA LEU A 45 10.14 5.13 -1.22
C LEU A 45 9.75 6.31 -2.12
N LEU A 46 10.65 6.72 -3.02
CA LEU A 46 10.39 7.78 -3.97
C LEU A 46 9.29 7.39 -4.97
N GLN A 47 9.32 6.16 -5.50
CA GLN A 47 8.25 5.65 -6.37
C GLN A 47 6.89 5.65 -5.66
N LYS A 48 6.83 5.17 -4.40
CA LYS A 48 5.60 5.23 -3.59
C LYS A 48 5.12 6.66 -3.38
N ALA A 49 6.04 7.60 -3.15
CA ALA A 49 5.68 9.01 -3.01
C ALA A 49 5.12 9.57 -4.33
N ALA A 50 5.77 9.28 -5.46
CA ALA A 50 5.29 9.70 -6.78
C ALA A 50 3.89 9.15 -7.08
N LEU A 51 3.64 7.87 -6.77
CA LEU A 51 2.31 7.24 -6.90
C LEU A 51 1.26 7.94 -6.03
N ARG A 52 1.56 8.19 -4.75
CA ARG A 52 0.64 8.91 -3.85
C ARG A 52 0.29 10.30 -4.36
N TYR A 53 1.26 11.02 -4.92
CA TYR A 53 1.01 12.33 -5.53
C TYR A 53 0.16 12.20 -6.80
N ALA A 54 0.40 11.17 -7.60
CA ALA A 54 -0.37 10.91 -8.81
C ALA A 54 -1.83 10.46 -8.53
N THR A 55 -2.10 9.84 -7.38
CA THR A 55 -3.46 9.45 -6.96
C THR A 55 -4.19 10.54 -6.16
N LEU A 56 -3.67 11.76 -6.10
CA LEU A 56 -4.33 12.84 -5.36
C LEU A 56 -5.64 13.23 -6.06
N PRO A 57 -6.77 13.32 -5.33
CA PRO A 57 -8.03 13.72 -5.93
C PRO A 57 -7.96 15.17 -6.44
N PRO A 58 -8.79 15.56 -7.42
CA PRO A 58 -8.85 16.94 -7.94
C PRO A 58 -9.12 18.01 -6.87
N THR A 59 -9.75 17.64 -5.76
CA THR A 59 -10.02 18.53 -4.61
C THR A 59 -8.78 18.83 -3.77
N HIS A 60 -7.68 18.09 -3.94
CA HIS A 60 -6.47 18.26 -3.16
C HIS A 60 -5.65 19.48 -3.64
N PRO A 61 -5.14 20.35 -2.74
CA PRO A 61 -4.46 21.59 -3.13
C PRO A 61 -3.21 21.37 -3.99
N LEU A 62 -2.55 20.22 -3.86
CA LEU A 62 -1.38 19.86 -4.66
C LEU A 62 -1.71 19.22 -6.01
N HIS A 63 -2.98 18.90 -6.30
CA HIS A 63 -3.34 18.16 -7.51
C HIS A 63 -2.85 18.85 -8.79
N ALA A 64 -3.10 20.16 -8.94
CA ALA A 64 -2.65 20.94 -10.08
C ALA A 64 -1.11 21.06 -10.16
N SER A 65 -0.45 21.24 -9.01
CA SER A 65 1.00 21.34 -8.93
C SER A 65 1.69 20.05 -9.35
N VAL A 66 1.15 18.89 -8.95
CA VAL A 66 1.64 17.57 -9.36
C VAL A 66 1.41 17.35 -10.86
N ALA A 67 0.24 17.73 -11.38
CA ALA A 67 -0.07 17.65 -12.81
C ALA A 67 0.95 18.39 -13.66
N ASN A 68 1.25 19.64 -13.25
CA ASN A 68 2.20 20.49 -13.94
C ASN A 68 3.62 19.94 -13.84
N ALA A 69 4.01 19.45 -12.66
CA ALA A 69 5.33 18.86 -12.43
C ALA A 69 5.57 17.60 -13.26
N GLY A 70 4.55 16.75 -13.43
CA GLY A 70 4.63 15.54 -14.26
C GLY A 70 4.54 15.80 -15.77
N ARG A 71 3.83 16.85 -16.20
CA ARG A 71 3.74 17.22 -17.61
C ARG A 71 5.04 17.76 -18.17
N ARG A 72 5.72 18.65 -17.44
CA ARG A 72 6.92 19.32 -17.92
C ARG A 72 7.93 19.52 -16.80
N HIS A 73 9.15 19.05 -17.04
CA HIS A 73 10.27 19.38 -16.18
C HIS A 73 10.74 20.82 -16.44
N VAL A 74 10.86 21.61 -15.37
CA VAL A 74 11.23 23.03 -15.43
C VAL A 74 12.75 23.16 -15.47
N LYS A 75 13.28 23.97 -16.40
CA LYS A 75 14.74 24.18 -16.54
C LYS A 75 15.31 25.12 -15.47
N LYS A 76 14.51 26.07 -14.96
CA LYS A 76 14.94 27.10 -14.02
C LYS A 76 14.25 26.89 -12.66
N HIS A 77 15.05 26.76 -11.60
CA HIS A 77 14.57 26.48 -10.23
C HIS A 77 13.64 25.25 -10.12
N PRO A 78 14.06 24.05 -10.58
CA PRO A 78 13.28 22.84 -10.35
C PRO A 78 13.16 22.54 -8.85
N HIS A 79 11.92 22.44 -8.37
CA HIS A 79 11.61 21.97 -7.02
C HIS A 79 11.73 20.44 -6.93
N ALA A 80 11.80 19.92 -5.69
CA ALA A 80 11.86 18.49 -5.41
C ALA A 80 10.74 17.69 -6.10
N LEU A 81 9.53 18.27 -6.20
CA LEU A 81 8.41 17.66 -6.90
C LEU A 81 8.67 17.49 -8.40
N HIS A 82 9.32 18.44 -9.06
CA HIS A 82 9.70 18.32 -10.47
C HIS A 82 10.76 17.24 -10.69
N PHE A 83 11.70 17.08 -9.76
CA PHE A 83 12.67 15.99 -9.82
C PHE A 83 12.02 14.64 -9.62
N LEU A 84 11.13 14.52 -8.62
CA LEU A 84 10.39 13.30 -8.33
C LEU A 84 9.54 12.86 -9.51
N MET A 85 8.68 13.75 -10.02
CA MET A 85 7.79 13.41 -11.13
C MET A 85 8.54 13.21 -12.46
N ASN A 86 9.72 13.81 -12.63
CA ASN A 86 10.56 13.55 -13.80
C ASN A 86 11.32 12.22 -13.70
N ALA A 87 11.74 11.82 -12.50
CA ALA A 87 12.39 10.53 -12.26
C ALA A 87 11.42 9.35 -12.49
N TYR A 88 10.14 9.53 -12.16
CA TYR A 88 9.09 8.52 -12.36
C TYR A 88 8.06 8.98 -13.41
N ARG A 89 8.54 9.31 -14.62
CA ARG A 89 7.73 9.91 -15.69
C ARG A 89 6.53 9.05 -16.14
N ASP A 90 6.61 7.74 -15.92
CA ASP A 90 5.54 6.80 -16.25
C ASP A 90 4.36 6.90 -15.26
N VAL A 91 4.59 7.48 -14.08
CA VAL A 91 3.57 7.71 -13.05
C VAL A 91 2.90 9.06 -13.31
N LYS A 92 1.82 9.05 -14.08
CA LYS A 92 1.03 10.26 -14.42
C LYS A 92 -0.38 10.16 -13.83
N GLN A 93 -0.90 11.27 -13.32
CA GLN A 93 -2.25 11.32 -12.71
C GLN A 93 -3.36 10.73 -13.59
N HIS A 94 -3.33 10.94 -14.91
CA HIS A 94 -4.35 10.42 -15.82
C HIS A 94 -4.18 8.93 -16.20
N LEU A 95 -3.06 8.31 -15.80
CA LEU A 95 -2.79 6.89 -16.05
C LEU A 95 -3.01 6.04 -14.80
N VAL A 96 -3.13 6.65 -13.63
CA VAL A 96 -3.32 5.94 -12.38
C VAL A 96 -4.81 5.91 -12.06
N GLU A 97 -5.31 4.72 -11.78
CA GLU A 97 -6.68 4.52 -11.30
C GLU A 97 -6.90 5.29 -9.99
N GLU A 98 -7.97 6.09 -9.95
CA GLU A 98 -8.42 6.74 -8.72
C GLU A 98 -9.40 5.80 -8.00
N ILE A 99 -8.96 5.21 -6.89
CA ILE A 99 -9.86 4.48 -5.99
C ILE A 99 -10.46 5.52 -5.03
N PRO A 100 -11.78 5.79 -5.08
CA PRO A 100 -12.39 6.75 -4.18
C PRO A 100 -12.22 6.27 -2.73
N VAL A 101 -11.59 7.12 -1.91
CA VAL A 101 -11.51 6.84 -0.48
C VAL A 101 -12.92 6.91 0.09
N ALA A 102 -13.45 5.77 0.53
CA ALA A 102 -14.70 5.71 1.29
C ALA A 102 -14.49 6.40 2.65
N ARG A 103 -14.61 7.73 2.67
CA ARG A 103 -14.57 8.52 3.91
C ARG A 103 -15.87 8.31 4.66
N ARG A 104 -15.81 7.50 5.70
CA ARG A 104 -16.91 7.27 6.64
C ARG A 104 -16.77 8.26 7.80
N SER A 105 -17.88 8.82 8.27
CA SER A 105 -17.87 9.69 9.46
C SER A 105 -17.49 8.87 10.71
N LEU A 106 -17.03 9.53 11.77
CA LEU A 106 -16.68 8.84 13.02
C LEU A 106 -17.87 8.10 13.65
N GLY A 107 -19.10 8.55 13.38
CA GLY A 107 -20.34 7.90 13.80
C GLY A 107 -20.91 6.91 12.78
N TRP A 108 -20.18 6.61 11.70
CA TRP A 108 -20.67 5.72 10.67
C TRP A 108 -20.83 4.31 11.21
N ARG A 109 -22.04 3.77 11.09
CA ARG A 109 -22.34 2.36 11.33
C ARG A 109 -22.60 1.69 9.98
N PRO A 110 -22.04 0.50 9.72
CA PRO A 110 -22.35 -0.24 8.51
C PRO A 110 -23.86 -0.48 8.41
N PRO A 111 -24.49 -0.25 7.24
CA PRO A 111 -25.87 -0.67 6.99
C PRO A 111 -25.93 -2.18 6.72
N ILE A 112 -25.07 -2.95 7.39
CA ILE A 112 -24.91 -4.39 7.24
C ILE A 112 -25.01 -4.96 8.65
N ASP A 113 -26.06 -5.74 8.89
CA ASP A 113 -26.19 -6.52 10.11
C ASP A 113 -25.45 -7.84 9.93
N VAL A 114 -24.39 -8.02 10.71
CA VAL A 114 -23.63 -9.28 10.74
C VAL A 114 -24.24 -10.17 11.81
N LEU A 115 -24.82 -11.28 11.37
CA LEU A 115 -25.39 -12.29 12.26
C LEU A 115 -24.45 -13.50 12.31
N VAL A 116 -23.90 -13.78 13.49
CA VAL A 116 -23.08 -14.97 13.74
C VAL A 116 -23.93 -15.99 14.49
N ALA A 117 -24.22 -17.12 13.84
CA ALA A 117 -24.94 -18.22 14.49
C ALA A 117 -24.01 -19.01 15.43
N PRO A 118 -24.51 -19.52 16.58
CA PRO A 118 -23.69 -20.21 17.57
C PRO A 118 -23.19 -21.58 17.08
N ASN A 119 -23.88 -22.20 16.11
CA ASN A 119 -23.50 -23.48 15.54
C ASN A 119 -23.91 -23.57 14.05
N LYS A 120 -23.36 -24.58 13.37
CA LYS A 120 -23.57 -24.82 11.93
C LYS A 120 -25.01 -25.17 11.58
N GLU A 121 -25.73 -25.85 12.48
CA GLU A 121 -27.11 -26.28 12.22
C GLU A 121 -28.08 -25.11 12.25
N GLU A 122 -27.96 -24.24 13.26
CA GLU A 122 -28.72 -22.98 13.33
C GLU A 122 -28.37 -22.03 12.19
N ALA A 123 -27.11 -21.99 11.75
CA ALA A 123 -26.71 -21.19 10.59
C ALA A 123 -27.48 -21.61 9.32
N LYS A 124 -27.62 -22.92 9.10
CA LYS A 124 -28.35 -23.48 7.94
C LYS A 124 -29.85 -23.16 8.00
N VAL A 125 -30.47 -23.33 9.18
CA VAL A 125 -31.90 -23.05 9.35
C VAL A 125 -32.19 -21.58 9.09
N ARG A 126 -31.35 -20.67 9.60
CA ARG A 126 -31.52 -19.22 9.40
C ARG A 126 -31.26 -18.81 7.95
N ALA A 127 -30.25 -19.38 7.30
CA ALA A 127 -29.98 -19.15 5.87
C ALA A 127 -31.19 -19.51 4.99
N LEU A 128 -31.83 -20.65 5.27
CA LEU A 128 -33.03 -21.11 4.56
C LEU A 128 -34.26 -20.24 4.83
N ALA A 129 -34.35 -19.62 6.01
CA ALA A 129 -35.45 -18.75 6.40
C ALA A 129 -35.31 -17.31 5.89
N GLU A 130 -34.12 -16.91 5.42
CA GLU A 130 -33.80 -15.56 4.99
C GLU A 130 -34.25 -15.32 3.53
N PRO A 131 -35.22 -14.43 3.26
CA PRO A 131 -35.74 -14.22 1.90
C PRO A 131 -34.85 -13.32 1.01
N SER A 132 -33.68 -12.91 1.49
CA SER A 132 -32.77 -12.02 0.75
C SER A 132 -32.36 -12.57 -0.61
N ARG A 133 -32.46 -11.74 -1.66
CA ARG A 133 -32.14 -12.08 -3.06
C ARG A 133 -30.69 -12.59 -3.23
N VAL A 134 -29.77 -12.05 -2.44
CA VAL A 134 -28.36 -12.45 -2.43
C VAL A 134 -27.95 -12.65 -0.98
N GLN A 135 -27.35 -13.81 -0.70
CA GLN A 135 -26.85 -14.17 0.62
C GLN A 135 -25.34 -14.41 0.51
N LEU A 136 -24.55 -13.70 1.32
CA LEU A 136 -23.11 -13.95 1.44
C LEU A 136 -22.84 -14.84 2.65
N PHE A 137 -22.18 -15.96 2.40
CA PHE A 137 -21.66 -16.83 3.44
C PHE A 137 -20.15 -16.66 3.51
N SER A 138 -19.66 -16.25 4.67
CA SER A 138 -18.25 -16.35 5.01
C SER A 138 -18.12 -17.40 6.10
N ASP A 139 -17.14 -18.28 5.97
CA ASP A 139 -16.77 -19.22 7.03
C ASP A 139 -16.08 -18.56 8.22
N GLY A 140 -15.92 -17.22 8.17
CA GLY A 140 -15.35 -16.43 9.25
C GLY A 140 -13.90 -16.80 9.53
N SER A 141 -13.19 -17.34 8.53
CA SER A 141 -11.78 -17.70 8.64
C SER A 141 -10.90 -16.46 8.90
N LEU A 142 -10.80 -16.10 10.17
CA LEU A 142 -9.85 -15.17 10.74
C LEU A 142 -8.70 -16.00 11.32
N ILE A 143 -7.54 -16.01 10.65
CA ILE A 143 -6.33 -16.62 11.20
C ILE A 143 -5.49 -15.48 11.76
N ASP A 144 -5.17 -15.52 13.05
CA ASP A 144 -4.32 -14.54 13.75
C ASP A 144 -4.73 -13.07 13.59
N GLY A 145 -6.05 -12.81 13.46
CA GLY A 145 -6.58 -11.45 13.28
C GLY A 145 -6.52 -10.93 11.84
N PHE A 146 -6.10 -11.75 10.88
CA PHE A 146 -6.08 -11.41 9.46
C PHE A 146 -7.28 -12.02 8.72
N VAL A 147 -7.78 -11.30 7.72
CA VAL A 147 -8.91 -11.72 6.88
C VAL A 147 -8.39 -12.72 5.82
N GLY A 148 -8.80 -13.98 5.92
CA GLY A 148 -8.41 -15.03 4.97
C GLY A 148 -9.15 -14.99 3.62
N ALA A 149 -10.38 -14.46 3.61
CA ALA A 149 -11.19 -14.30 2.41
C ALA A 149 -12.11 -13.09 2.51
N ALA A 150 -12.27 -12.36 1.40
CA ALA A 150 -13.19 -11.23 1.27
C ALA A 150 -14.18 -11.51 0.13
N GLY A 151 -15.48 -11.45 0.44
CA GLY A 151 -16.54 -11.45 -0.56
C GLY A 151 -17.02 -10.04 -0.82
N VAL A 152 -17.08 -9.64 -2.10
CA VAL A 152 -17.59 -8.32 -2.51
C VAL A 152 -18.91 -8.52 -3.23
N LEU A 153 -19.98 -7.98 -2.67
CA LEU A 153 -21.27 -7.87 -3.35
C LEU A 153 -21.40 -6.49 -3.95
N MET A 154 -21.35 -6.42 -5.28
CA MET A 154 -21.76 -5.22 -6.01
C MET A 154 -23.24 -5.35 -6.33
N VAL A 155 -24.02 -4.36 -5.89
CA VAL A 155 -25.43 -4.23 -6.23
C VAL A 155 -25.51 -3.04 -7.18
N ASP A 156 -25.98 -3.29 -8.40
CA ASP A 156 -26.23 -2.25 -9.42
C ASP A 156 -27.34 -1.28 -8.97
#